data_AF-D3SNX9-F1
#
_entry.id   AF-D3SNX9-F1
#
_cell.length_a   1.000
_cell.length_b   1.000
_cell.length_c   1.000
_cell.angle_alpha   90.00
_cell.angle_beta   90.00
_cell.angle_gamma   90.00
#
_symmetry.space_group_name_H-M   'P 1'
#
loop_
_entity.id
_entity.type
_entity.pdbx_description
1 polymer ?
#
loop_
_entity_poly.entity_id
_entity_poly.type
_entity_poly.pdbx_seq_one_letter_code
_entity_poly.pdbx_strand_id
1 'polypeptide(L)'
;MVFEDLPLNVELFYLINHSRHPLLDSFFSYFYLLGKGWVLLIPLSFLLLFQRKHLRTFLLTLSLETLLVEVLKTLTGQPRPASLLPDVYLIEPVYHRSFPSGDTAMAFMLACFFFLVLVHTEGCFCQCMLYS
;
A
#
# COMPACT_ATOMS: atom_id res chain seq x y z
N MET A 1 -18.19 -17.38 -4.27
CA MET A 1 -18.97 -16.13 -4.22
C MET A 1 -18.02 -15.01 -4.62
N VAL A 2 -18.37 -14.23 -5.64
CA VAL A 2 -17.56 -13.10 -6.11
C VAL A 2 -18.13 -11.86 -5.44
N PHE A 3 -17.40 -11.29 -4.48
CA PHE A 3 -17.87 -10.10 -3.76
C PHE A 3 -17.62 -8.83 -4.56
N GLU A 4 -16.77 -8.90 -5.58
CA GLU A 4 -16.45 -7.78 -6.45
C GLU A 4 -17.64 -7.38 -7.36
N ASP A 5 -18.62 -8.28 -7.56
CA ASP A 5 -19.81 -8.08 -8.42
C ASP A 5 -21.00 -7.45 -7.66
N LEU A 6 -20.77 -6.94 -6.44
CA LEU A 6 -21.78 -6.20 -5.73
C LEU A 6 -22.11 -4.89 -6.47
N PRO A 7 -23.40 -4.51 -6.60
CA PRO A 7 -23.81 -3.39 -7.44
C PRO A 7 -23.15 -2.07 -7.01
N LEU A 8 -22.98 -1.87 -5.71
CA LEU A 8 -22.30 -0.69 -5.16
C LEU A 8 -20.82 -0.62 -5.56
N ASN A 9 -20.12 -1.76 -5.57
CA ASN A 9 -18.69 -1.81 -5.92
C ASN A 9 -18.50 -1.50 -7.41
N VAL A 10 -19.36 -2.07 -8.26
CA VAL A 10 -19.38 -1.84 -9.70
C VAL A 10 -19.68 -0.36 -10.02
N GLU A 11 -20.68 0.22 -9.36
CA GLU A 11 -21.05 1.64 -9.55
C GLU A 11 -19.89 2.59 -9.17
N LEU A 12 -19.31 2.39 -7.98
CA LEU A 12 -18.16 3.17 -7.53
C LEU A 12 -16.95 3.00 -8.45
N PHE A 13 -16.70 1.77 -8.91
CA PHE A 13 -15.64 1.49 -9.84
C PHE A 13 -15.82 2.26 -11.15
N TYR A 14 -17.00 2.23 -11.76
CA TYR A 14 -17.27 2.95 -13.01
C TYR A 14 -17.17 4.47 -12.81
N LEU A 15 -17.67 5.00 -11.70
CA LEU A 15 -17.58 6.43 -11.39
C LEU A 15 -16.13 6.92 -11.37
N ILE A 16 -15.23 6.18 -10.72
CA ILE A 16 -13.81 6.52 -10.63
C ILE A 16 -13.09 6.24 -11.96
N ASN A 17 -13.34 5.08 -12.57
CA ASN A 17 -12.67 4.65 -13.79
C ASN A 17 -13.01 5.50 -15.02
N HIS A 18 -14.22 6.07 -15.09
CA HIS A 18 -14.65 6.95 -16.19
C HIS A 18 -14.42 8.44 -15.93
N SER A 19 -14.13 8.86 -14.69
CA SER A 19 -13.78 10.25 -14.37
C SER A 19 -12.31 10.56 -14.70
N ARG A 20 -11.95 10.38 -15.97
CA ARG A 20 -10.57 10.54 -16.45
C ARG A 20 -10.25 11.98 -16.81
N HIS A 21 -8.99 12.34 -16.59
CA HIS A 21 -8.44 13.61 -17.03
C HIS A 21 -6.98 13.39 -17.48
N PRO A 22 -6.52 13.93 -18.63
CA PRO A 22 -5.18 13.65 -19.16
C PRO A 22 -4.04 13.94 -18.17
N LEU A 23 -4.17 15.00 -17.36
CA LEU A 23 -3.20 15.31 -16.30
C LEU A 23 -3.18 14.25 -15.18
N LEU A 24 -4.35 13.75 -14.79
CA LEU A 24 -4.45 12.72 -13.75
C LEU A 24 -3.90 11.39 -14.26
N ASP A 25 -4.21 11.03 -15.51
CA ASP A 25 -3.69 9.82 -16.13
C ASP A 25 -2.15 9.84 -16.19
N SER A 26 -1.56 10.97 -16.58
CA SER A 26 -0.11 11.13 -16.57
C SER A 26 0.46 11.08 -15.15
N PHE A 27 -0.17 11.75 -14.18
CA PHE A 27 0.25 11.68 -12.78
C PHE A 27 0.24 10.24 -12.26
N PHE A 28 -0.87 9.51 -12.45
CA PHE A 28 -1.01 8.13 -11.98
C PHE A 28 -0.08 7.15 -12.71
N SER A 29 0.29 7.43 -13.97
CA SER A 29 1.29 6.64 -14.70
C SER A 29 2.69 6.72 -14.10
N TYR A 30 3.02 7.76 -13.34
CA TYR A 30 4.27 7.81 -12.57
C TYR A 30 4.05 7.44 -11.11
N PHE A 31 2.92 7.82 -10.53
CA PHE A 31 2.61 7.59 -9.12
C PHE A 31 2.51 6.10 -8.78
N TYR A 32 2.00 5.25 -9.69
CA TYR A 32 1.91 3.80 -9.42
C TYR A 32 3.29 3.15 -9.18
N LEU A 33 4.36 3.72 -9.76
CA LEU A 33 5.73 3.25 -9.53
C LEU A 33 6.14 3.39 -8.05
N LEU A 34 5.52 4.30 -7.30
CA LEU A 34 5.76 4.46 -5.87
C LEU A 34 5.14 3.32 -5.04
N GLY A 35 4.16 2.61 -5.60
CA GLY A 35 3.53 1.46 -4.96
C GLY A 35 4.35 0.18 -5.06
N LYS A 36 5.46 0.18 -5.80
CA LYS A 36 6.23 -1.03 -6.09
C LYS A 36 7.31 -1.28 -5.02
N GLY A 37 7.70 -2.55 -4.88
CA GLY A 37 8.59 -3.00 -3.81
C GLY A 37 9.97 -2.32 -3.75
N TRP A 38 10.47 -1.74 -4.85
CA TRP A 38 11.74 -0.98 -4.81
C TRP A 38 11.67 0.24 -3.90
N VAL A 39 10.48 0.80 -3.64
CA VAL A 39 10.31 1.92 -2.71
C VAL A 39 10.73 1.55 -1.29
N LEU A 40 10.66 0.27 -0.92
CA LEU A 40 11.12 -0.21 0.39
C LEU A 40 12.63 -0.03 0.63
N LEU A 41 13.43 0.14 -0.42
CA LEU A 41 14.87 0.38 -0.29
C LEU A 41 15.17 1.70 0.42
N ILE A 42 14.34 2.73 0.19
CA ILE A 42 14.49 4.06 0.80
C ILE A 42 14.33 3.99 2.33
N PRO A 43 13.19 3.56 2.90
CA PRO A 43 13.03 3.46 4.35
C PRO A 43 13.99 2.44 4.97
N LEU A 44 14.32 1.35 4.27
CA LEU A 44 15.30 0.38 4.75
C LEU A 44 16.69 1.00 4.90
N SER A 45 17.15 1.74 3.90
CA SER A 45 18.44 2.45 3.94
C SER A 45 18.47 3.51 5.05
N PHE A 46 17.38 4.27 5.21
CA PHE A 46 17.24 5.26 6.27
C PHE A 46 17.33 4.61 7.67
N LEU A 47 16.60 3.51 7.89
CA LEU A 47 16.64 2.78 9.17
C LEU A 47 18.03 2.19 9.45
N LEU A 48 18.70 1.67 8.42
CA LEU A 48 20.06 1.12 8.55
C LEU A 48 21.10 2.18 8.91
N LEU A 49 20.95 3.41 8.43
CA LEU A 49 21.90 4.50 8.67
C LEU A 49 21.62 5.23 10.00
N PHE A 50 20.35 5.50 10.31
CA PHE A 50 20.01 6.44 11.39
C PHE A 50 19.27 5.81 12.57
N GLN A 51 18.57 4.68 12.39
CA GLN A 51 17.60 4.17 13.37
C GLN A 51 17.63 2.63 13.48
N ARG A 52 18.83 2.03 13.54
CA ARG A 52 19.04 0.57 13.52
C ARG A 52 18.22 -0.20 14.57
N LYS A 53 17.91 0.44 15.71
CA LYS A 53 17.07 -0.13 16.77
C LYS A 53 15.67 -0.53 16.30
N HIS A 54 15.12 0.15 15.29
CA HIS A 54 13.78 -0.10 14.75
C HIS A 54 13.79 -1.07 13.55
N LEU A 55 14.96 -1.50 13.07
CA LEU A 55 15.08 -2.36 11.89
C LEU A 55 14.41 -3.72 12.08
N ARG A 56 14.54 -4.33 13.27
CA ARG A 56 13.90 -5.63 13.57
C ARG A 56 12.38 -5.53 13.52
N THR A 57 11.83 -4.49 14.16
CA THR A 57 10.39 -4.22 14.14
C THR A 57 9.90 -3.97 12.72
N PHE A 58 10.62 -3.17 11.93
CA PHE A 58 10.30 -2.89 10.54
C PHE A 58 10.20 -4.18 9.70
N LEU A 59 11.22 -5.04 9.77
CA LEU A 59 11.25 -6.30 9.02
C LEU A 59 10.14 -7.26 9.45
N LEU A 60 9.84 -7.33 10.75
CA LEU A 60 8.73 -8.14 11.25
C LEU A 60 7.38 -7.62 10.74
N THR A 61 7.12 -6.31 10.83
CA THR A 61 5.88 -5.71 10.35
C THR A 61 5.70 -5.90 8.84
N LEU A 62 6.77 -5.68 8.06
CA LEU A 62 6.78 -5.93 6.61
C LEU A 62 6.47 -7.40 6.29
N SER A 63 7.12 -8.34 7.01
CA SER A 63 6.91 -9.77 6.78
C SER A 63 5.49 -10.21 7.11
N LEU A 64 4.93 -9.70 8.22
CA LEU A 64 3.56 -9.99 8.63
C LEU A 64 2.53 -9.42 7.66
N GLU A 65 2.72 -8.18 7.20
CA GLU A 65 1.86 -7.54 6.20
C GLU A 65 1.86 -8.33 4.90
N THR A 66 3.03 -8.66 4.38
CA THR A 66 3.17 -9.37 3.10
C THR A 66 2.58 -10.78 3.19
N LEU A 67 2.83 -11.50 4.30
CA LEU A 67 2.23 -12.82 4.54
C LEU A 67 0.71 -12.72 4.60
N LEU A 68 0.16 -11.74 5.33
CA LEU A 68 -1.28 -11.56 5.47
C LEU A 68 -1.93 -11.24 4.13
N VAL A 69 -1.33 -10.34 3.34
CA VAL A 69 -1.81 -10.00 2.00
C VAL A 69 -1.79 -11.21 1.08
N GLU A 70 -0.72 -12.00 1.07
CA GLU A 70 -0.62 -13.19 0.20
C GLU A 70 -1.61 -14.29 0.61
N VAL A 71 -1.79 -14.51 1.91
CA VAL A 71 -2.80 -15.45 2.43
C VAL A 71 -4.20 -14.99 2.02
N LEU A 72 -4.54 -13.71 2.21
CA LEU A 72 -5.85 -13.19 1.83
C LEU A 72 -6.07 -13.24 0.31
N LYS A 73 -5.05 -12.94 -0.50
CA LYS A 73 -5.12 -13.09 -1.96
C LYS A 73 -5.39 -14.52 -2.38
N THR A 74 -4.72 -15.47 -1.74
CA THR A 74 -4.86 -16.89 -2.05
C THR A 74 -6.23 -17.44 -1.62
N LEU A 75 -6.71 -17.02 -0.44
CA LEU A 75 -8.00 -17.45 0.10
C LEU A 75 -9.19 -16.84 -0.67
N THR A 76 -9.10 -15.57 -1.06
CA THR A 76 -10.21 -14.88 -1.70
C THR A 76 -10.29 -15.13 -3.20
N GLY A 77 -9.14 -15.33 -3.86
CA GLY A 77 -9.06 -15.72 -5.27
C GLY A 77 -9.81 -14.78 -6.22
N GLN A 78 -10.05 -13.52 -5.82
CA GLN A 78 -10.99 -12.66 -6.54
C GLN A 78 -10.43 -12.24 -7.92
N PRO A 79 -11.25 -12.33 -8.98
CA PRO A 79 -10.91 -11.82 -10.30
C PRO A 79 -10.79 -10.28 -10.29
N ARG A 80 -10.02 -9.71 -11.22
CA ARG A 80 -9.89 -8.24 -11.33
C ARG A 80 -11.14 -7.64 -11.97
N PRO A 81 -11.51 -6.38 -11.63
CA PRO A 81 -12.64 -5.71 -12.28
C PRO A 81 -12.54 -5.74 -13.81
N ALA A 82 -11.33 -5.60 -14.35
CA ALA A 82 -11.05 -5.69 -15.79
C ALA A 82 -11.29 -7.07 -16.44
N SER A 83 -11.41 -8.13 -15.65
CA SER A 83 -11.76 -9.47 -16.14
C SER A 83 -13.26 -9.79 -16.04
N LEU A 84 -14.02 -8.96 -15.32
CA LEU A 84 -15.46 -9.14 -15.10
C LEU A 84 -16.30 -8.08 -15.83
N LEU A 85 -15.80 -6.86 -15.92
CA LEU A 85 -16.52 -5.70 -16.43
C LEU A 85 -16.00 -5.32 -17.83
N PRO A 86 -16.89 -5.01 -18.79
CA PRO A 86 -16.50 -4.39 -20.05
C PRO A 86 -16.06 -2.93 -19.84
N ASP A 87 -15.41 -2.34 -20.83
CA ASP A 87 -15.09 -0.90 -20.88
C ASP A 87 -14.27 -0.36 -19.69
N VAL A 88 -13.28 -1.14 -19.26
CA VAL A 88 -12.37 -0.80 -18.16
C VAL A 88 -11.11 -0.12 -18.70
N TYR A 89 -10.71 0.99 -18.10
CA TYR A 89 -9.46 1.67 -18.46
C TYR A 89 -8.35 1.23 -17.49
N LEU A 90 -7.33 0.57 -18.02
CA LEU A 90 -6.21 0.07 -17.24
C LEU A 90 -4.98 0.93 -17.44
N ILE A 91 -4.36 1.34 -16.33
CA ILE A 91 -3.03 1.95 -16.31
C ILE A 91 -1.94 0.87 -16.39
N GLU A 92 -2.18 -0.31 -15.80
CA GLU A 92 -1.29 -1.48 -15.85
C GLU A 92 -2.08 -2.72 -16.29
N PRO A 93 -1.58 -3.54 -17.25
CA PRO A 93 -2.24 -4.76 -17.68
C PRO A 93 -2.01 -5.89 -16.67
N VAL A 94 -2.61 -5.77 -15.48
CA VAL A 94 -2.65 -6.85 -14.48
C VAL A 94 -4.05 -7.44 -14.45
N TYR A 95 -4.15 -8.74 -14.70
CA TYR A 95 -5.43 -9.43 -14.88
C TYR A 95 -5.82 -10.38 -13.72
N HIS A 96 -4.93 -10.58 -12.74
CA HIS A 96 -5.16 -11.55 -11.65
C HIS A 96 -4.81 -10.98 -10.25
N ARG A 97 -5.45 -11.54 -9.20
CA ARG A 97 -5.22 -11.24 -7.77
C ARG A 97 -5.42 -9.76 -7.38
N SER A 98 -6.67 -9.32 -7.40
CA SER A 98 -7.11 -7.94 -7.16
C SER A 98 -7.11 -7.57 -5.68
N PHE A 99 -7.50 -8.52 -4.84
CA PHE A 99 -7.91 -8.25 -3.47
C PHE A 99 -7.07 -9.06 -2.47
N PRO A 100 -6.52 -8.43 -1.41
CA PRO A 100 -6.36 -6.98 -1.22
C PRO A 100 -5.22 -6.39 -2.09
N SER A 101 -5.19 -5.06 -2.25
CA SER A 101 -4.09 -4.35 -2.92
C SER A 101 -2.82 -4.41 -2.06
N GLY A 102 -1.75 -5.01 -2.60
CA GLY A 102 -0.46 -5.07 -1.92
C GLY A 102 0.20 -3.69 -1.81
N ASP A 103 0.15 -2.91 -2.88
CA ASP A 103 0.74 -1.57 -2.93
C ASP A 103 0.10 -0.63 -1.90
N THR A 104 -1.23 -0.75 -1.70
CA THR A 104 -1.96 0.01 -0.68
C THR A 104 -1.63 -0.46 0.74
N ALA A 105 -1.57 -1.78 0.96
CA ALA A 105 -1.22 -2.35 2.26
C ALA A 105 0.20 -1.95 2.68
N MET A 106 1.16 -2.00 1.74
CA MET A 106 2.53 -1.54 1.94
C MET A 106 2.59 -0.04 2.26
N ALA A 107 1.87 0.81 1.50
CA ALA A 107 1.85 2.25 1.74
C ALA A 107 1.32 2.60 3.15
N PHE A 108 0.23 1.96 3.57
CA PHE A 108 -0.32 2.15 4.92
C PHE A 108 0.60 1.59 6.01
N MET A 109 1.23 0.44 5.79
CA MET A 109 2.20 -0.13 6.72
C MET A 109 3.37 0.83 6.95
N LEU A 110 3.94 1.39 5.87
CA LEU A 110 5.00 2.39 5.97
C LEU A 110 4.54 3.65 6.72
N ALA A 111 3.37 4.19 6.37
CA ALA A 111 2.82 5.39 7.01
C ALA A 111 2.61 5.18 8.52
N CYS A 112 1.98 4.08 8.91
CA CYS A 112 1.75 3.73 10.32
C CYS A 112 3.06 3.49 11.07
N PHE A 113 4.02 2.78 10.46
CA PHE A 113 5.31 2.51 11.08
C PHE A 113 6.08 3.81 11.37
N PHE A 114 6.20 4.69 10.38
CA PHE A 114 6.90 5.97 10.57
C PHE A 114 6.16 6.91 11.49
N PHE A 115 4.83 6.97 11.41
CA PHE A 115 4.03 7.75 12.36
C PHE A 115 4.32 7.32 13.80
N LEU A 116 4.30 6.02 14.09
CA LEU A 116 4.56 5.50 15.44
C LEU A 116 6.01 5.73 15.87
N VAL A 117 6.98 5.53 14.98
CA VAL A 117 8.40 5.76 15.30
C VAL A 117 8.67 7.24 15.57
N LEU A 118 8.14 8.15 14.74
CA LEU A 118 8.34 9.59 14.89
C LEU A 118 7.64 10.14 16.14
N VAL A 119 6.39 9.72 16.40
CA VAL A 119 5.66 10.14 17.61
C VAL A 119 6.37 9.64 18.88
N HIS A 120 6.97 8.45 18.86
CA HIS A 120 7.71 7.93 20.01
C HIS A 120 9.05 8.65 20.22
N THR A 121 9.69 9.16 19.16
CA THR A 121 10.93 9.93 19.30
C THR A 121 10.72 11.29 19.95
N GLU A 122 9.62 11.98 19.67
CA GLU A 122 9.30 13.29 20.31
C GLU A 122 9.09 13.14 21.83
N GLY A 123 8.43 12.06 22.27
CA GLY A 123 8.24 11.77 23.69
C GLY A 123 9.54 11.46 24.43
N CYS A 124 10.46 10.74 23.79
CA CYS A 124 11.76 10.40 24.37
C CYS A 124 12.72 11.61 24.40
N PHE A 125 12.65 12.51 23.40
CA PHE A 125 13.45 13.73 23.35
C PHE A 125 13.09 14.69 24.50
N CYS A 126 11.79 14.85 24.80
CA CYS A 126 11.33 15.60 25.97
C CYS A 126 11.79 14.96 27.29
N GLN A 127 11.79 13.62 27.38
CA GLN A 127 12.23 12.93 28.58
C GLN A 127 13.74 13.09 28.83
N CYS A 128 14.58 13.06 27.78
CA CYS A 128 16.03 13.26 27.94
C CYS A 128 16.41 14.71 28.28
N MET A 129 15.64 15.70 27.83
CA MET A 129 15.87 17.13 28.13
C MET A 129 15.44 17.54 29.54
N LEU A 130 14.54 16.80 30.19
CA LEU A 130 14.10 17.06 31.57
C LEU A 130 14.99 16.40 32.64
N TYR A 131 15.93 15.55 32.23
CA TYR A 131 16.87 14.82 33.11
C TYR A 131 18.35 15.17 32.87
N SER A 132 18.64 16.24 32.12
CA SER A 132 19.99 16.84 32.02
C SER A 132 20.02 18.18 32.76
#